data_AF-A0AAJ2ZDP8-F1
#
_entry.id   AF-A0AAJ2ZDP8-F1
#
_cell.length_a   1.000
_cell.length_b   1.000
_cell.length_c   1.000
_cell.angle_alpha   90.00
_cell.angle_beta   90.00
_cell.angle_gamma   90.00
#
_symmetry.space_group_name_H-M   'P 1'
#
loop_
_entity.id
_entity.type
_entity.pdbx_description
1 polymer ?
#
loop_
_entity_poly.entity_id
_entity_poly.type
_entity_poly.pdbx_seq_one_letter_code
_entity_poly.pdbx_strand_id
1 'polypeptide(L)'
;MTSDALRRALTDPGDPPLPPLPGVAVELLDALQAPPRLAAHLRLVHDVARQLTAAFAGCFPLVPFDRQAVLFGAAIHDLGKVEHPEELSGPGSAHEEAGYQLLLRFGVPEERARFAVTHAAWHAPGVQLEDLLVSLADKVWKGKRVTDLEELVVDRLADITGQPRWQAFLDLDDVLAALAADADRRLAFQAEHPVHG
;
A
#
# COMPACT_ATOMS: atom_id res chain seq x y z
N MET A 1 24.50 9.32 3.01
CA MET A 1 24.37 9.56 1.55
C MET A 1 23.56 8.40 1.01
N THR A 2 22.39 8.64 0.40
CA THR A 2 21.55 7.61 -0.23
C THR A 2 22.36 6.80 -1.23
N SER A 3 22.31 5.46 -1.14
CA SER A 3 22.96 4.59 -2.12
C SER A 3 22.41 4.82 -3.53
N ASP A 4 23.23 4.64 -4.56
CA ASP A 4 22.79 4.80 -5.95
C ASP A 4 21.67 3.82 -6.34
N ALA A 5 21.60 2.66 -5.67
CA ALA A 5 20.54 1.68 -5.85
C ALA A 5 19.21 2.16 -5.25
N LEU A 6 19.22 2.71 -4.02
CA LEU A 6 18.03 3.29 -3.39
C LEU A 6 17.52 4.51 -4.17
N ARG A 7 18.43 5.40 -4.58
CA ARG A 7 18.06 6.56 -5.42
C ARG A 7 17.36 6.12 -6.70
N ARG A 8 17.91 5.13 -7.41
CA ARG A 8 17.26 4.57 -8.60
C ARG A 8 15.88 3.99 -8.27
N ALA A 9 15.75 3.17 -7.23
CA ALA A 9 14.44 2.65 -6.83
C ALA A 9 13.41 3.77 -6.55
N LEU A 10 13.83 4.90 -6.00
CA LEU A 10 12.97 6.05 -5.71
C LEU A 10 12.63 6.91 -6.94
N THR A 11 13.53 7.02 -7.93
CA THR A 11 13.42 8.01 -9.01
C THR A 11 13.32 7.43 -10.42
N ASP A 12 13.57 6.13 -10.61
CA ASP A 12 13.44 5.50 -11.92
C ASP A 12 12.02 5.73 -12.44
N PRO A 13 11.83 6.30 -13.64
CA PRO A 13 10.50 6.54 -14.17
C PRO A 13 9.65 5.27 -14.12
N GLY A 14 10.20 4.08 -14.35
CA GLY A 14 9.41 2.89 -14.61
C GLY A 14 8.62 3.02 -15.92
N ASP A 15 7.90 1.97 -16.27
CA ASP A 15 7.04 1.96 -17.44
C ASP A 15 5.76 1.17 -17.07
N PRO A 16 4.55 1.76 -17.11
CA PRO A 16 4.32 3.20 -17.31
C PRO A 16 4.95 4.03 -16.18
N PRO A 17 5.11 5.36 -16.36
CA PRO A 17 5.74 6.19 -15.35
C PRO A 17 5.09 6.09 -13.96
N LEU A 18 5.88 5.65 -12.98
CA LEU A 18 5.47 5.51 -11.59
C LEU A 18 5.54 6.86 -10.88
N PRO A 19 4.46 7.28 -10.20
CA PRO A 19 4.43 8.53 -9.46
C PRO A 19 5.47 8.55 -8.32
N PRO A 20 5.95 9.74 -7.94
CA PRO A 20 6.79 9.87 -6.75
C PRO A 20 5.99 9.53 -5.49
N LEU A 21 6.68 9.00 -4.49
CA LEU A 21 6.11 8.83 -3.14
C LEU A 21 5.88 10.21 -2.49
N PRO A 22 5.02 10.29 -1.45
CA PRO A 22 4.93 11.47 -0.59
C PRO A 22 6.32 11.84 -0.02
N GLY A 23 6.62 13.14 0.08
CA GLY A 23 7.95 13.62 0.49
C GLY A 23 8.45 13.02 1.80
N VAL A 24 7.59 12.95 2.82
CA VAL A 24 7.90 12.29 4.11
C VAL A 24 8.34 10.83 3.94
N ALA A 25 7.70 10.06 3.06
CA ALA A 25 8.08 8.66 2.85
C ALA A 25 9.46 8.56 2.19
N VAL A 26 9.76 9.45 1.22
CA VAL A 26 11.10 9.52 0.60
C VAL A 26 12.16 9.89 1.64
N GLU A 27 11.91 10.92 2.44
CA GLU A 27 12.82 11.36 3.51
C GLU A 27 13.10 10.26 4.52
N LEU A 28 12.07 9.50 4.92
CA LEU A 28 12.22 8.34 5.80
C LEU A 28 13.07 7.24 5.16
N LEU A 29 12.75 6.84 3.94
CA LEU A 29 13.50 5.79 3.23
C LEU A 29 14.98 6.18 3.04
N ASP A 30 15.24 7.45 2.73
CA ASP A 30 16.60 8.00 2.65
C ASP A 30 17.30 8.01 4.02
N ALA A 31 16.64 8.52 5.07
CA ALA A 31 17.22 8.58 6.41
C ALA A 31 17.56 7.18 6.95
N LEU A 32 16.72 6.20 6.62
CA LEU A 32 16.84 4.81 7.05
C LEU A 32 17.75 3.96 6.16
N GLN A 33 18.26 4.53 5.05
CA GLN A 33 19.04 3.78 4.04
C GLN A 33 18.30 2.50 3.60
N ALA A 34 17.01 2.65 3.30
CA ALA A 34 16.14 1.54 3.02
C ALA A 34 16.63 0.65 1.86
N PRO A 35 16.35 -0.66 1.92
CA PRO A 35 16.60 -1.56 0.80
C PRO A 35 15.98 -1.05 -0.51
N PRO A 36 16.69 -1.11 -1.65
CA PRO A 36 16.13 -0.71 -2.95
C PRO A 36 14.84 -1.45 -3.30
N ARG A 37 14.75 -2.76 -2.98
CA ARG A 37 13.52 -3.55 -3.17
C ARG A 37 12.33 -2.98 -2.39
N LEU A 38 12.56 -2.50 -1.17
CA LEU A 38 11.51 -1.89 -0.35
C LEU A 38 11.00 -0.60 -0.97
N ALA A 39 11.90 0.29 -1.40
CA ALA A 39 11.51 1.55 -2.04
C ALA A 39 10.73 1.31 -3.35
N ALA A 40 11.18 0.35 -4.18
CA ALA A 40 10.47 -0.03 -5.40
C ALA A 40 9.08 -0.61 -5.09
N HIS A 41 8.98 -1.48 -4.08
CA HIS A 41 7.71 -2.03 -3.61
C HIS A 41 6.73 -0.93 -3.19
N LEU A 42 7.15 -0.03 -2.30
CA LEU A 42 6.29 1.04 -1.79
C LEU A 42 5.81 1.96 -2.91
N ARG A 43 6.63 2.21 -3.94
CA ARG A 43 6.21 2.96 -5.14
C ARG A 43 5.12 2.25 -5.93
N LEU A 44 5.25 0.94 -6.13
CA LEU A 44 4.24 0.14 -6.84
C LEU A 44 2.92 0.13 -6.07
N VAL A 45 2.96 -0.10 -4.76
CA VAL A 45 1.75 -0.11 -3.92
C VAL A 45 1.13 1.29 -3.84
N HIS A 46 1.94 2.34 -3.75
CA HIS A 46 1.45 3.73 -3.79
C HIS A 46 0.76 4.06 -5.12
N ASP A 47 1.32 3.65 -6.25
CA ASP A 47 0.69 3.84 -7.55
C ASP A 47 -0.65 3.10 -7.64
N VAL A 48 -0.68 1.84 -7.21
CA VAL A 48 -1.93 1.05 -7.15
C VAL A 48 -2.95 1.70 -6.23
N ALA A 49 -2.53 2.24 -5.08
CA ALA A 49 -3.40 3.01 -4.19
C ALA A 49 -3.94 4.28 -4.86
N ARG A 50 -3.15 4.97 -5.70
CA ARG A 50 -3.63 6.13 -6.48
C ARG A 50 -4.68 5.74 -7.51
N GLN A 51 -4.46 4.64 -8.23
CA GLN A 51 -5.40 4.15 -9.22
C GLN A 51 -6.68 3.62 -8.55
N LEU A 52 -6.54 2.79 -7.50
CA LEU A 52 -7.63 2.27 -6.68
C LEU A 52 -8.50 3.40 -6.15
N THR A 53 -7.91 4.39 -5.46
CA THR A 53 -8.68 5.49 -4.86
C THR A 53 -9.30 6.43 -5.90
N ALA A 54 -8.77 6.50 -7.13
CA ALA A 54 -9.40 7.24 -8.22
C ALA A 54 -10.62 6.51 -8.78
N ALA A 55 -10.47 5.22 -9.08
CA ALA A 55 -11.58 4.39 -9.55
C ALA A 55 -12.68 4.27 -8.49
N PHE A 56 -12.29 4.03 -7.23
CA PHE A 56 -13.20 3.94 -6.08
C PHE A 56 -14.02 5.22 -5.89
N ALA A 57 -13.42 6.41 -6.00
CA ALA A 57 -14.16 7.67 -5.91
C ALA A 57 -15.11 7.88 -7.10
N GLY A 58 -14.81 7.30 -8.27
CA GLY A 58 -15.71 7.31 -9.43
C GLY A 58 -16.91 6.39 -9.27
N CYS A 59 -16.69 5.16 -8.78
CA CYS A 59 -17.74 4.17 -8.54
C CYS A 59 -18.60 4.51 -7.32
N PHE A 60 -17.99 5.08 -6.27
CA PHE A 60 -18.65 5.34 -4.99
C PHE A 60 -18.52 6.81 -4.56
N PRO A 61 -19.07 7.78 -5.33
CA PRO A 61 -18.84 9.20 -5.12
C PRO A 61 -19.38 9.76 -3.80
N LEU A 62 -20.28 9.02 -3.13
CA LEU A 62 -20.87 9.40 -1.85
C LEU A 62 -20.14 8.79 -0.64
N VAL A 63 -19.16 7.92 -0.86
CA VAL A 63 -18.42 7.27 0.23
C VAL A 63 -17.29 8.19 0.70
N PRO A 64 -17.35 8.73 1.93
CA PRO A 64 -16.28 9.57 2.44
C PRO A 64 -15.09 8.69 2.83
N PHE A 65 -13.90 9.08 2.40
CA PHE A 65 -12.63 8.55 2.89
C PHE A 65 -11.51 9.57 2.72
N ASP A 66 -10.49 9.53 3.59
CA ASP A 66 -9.28 10.32 3.41
C ASP A 66 -8.36 9.66 2.37
N ARG A 67 -8.49 10.09 1.11
CA ARG A 67 -7.61 9.65 0.02
C ARG A 67 -6.13 9.86 0.35
N GLN A 68 -5.77 10.98 0.98
CA GLN A 68 -4.36 11.24 1.31
C GLN A 68 -3.84 10.28 2.38
N ALA A 69 -4.71 9.80 3.29
CA ALA A 69 -4.38 8.74 4.22
C ALA A 69 -4.02 7.44 3.52
N VAL A 70 -4.84 7.01 2.56
CA VAL A 70 -4.58 5.77 1.82
C VAL A 70 -3.26 5.88 1.05
N LEU A 71 -3.02 7.02 0.40
CA LEU A 71 -1.78 7.26 -0.34
C LEU A 71 -0.54 7.29 0.54
N PHE A 72 -0.65 7.89 1.72
CA PHE A 72 0.40 7.89 2.73
C PHE A 72 0.65 6.49 3.28
N GLY A 73 -0.40 5.80 3.72
CA GLY A 73 -0.32 4.45 4.28
C GLY A 73 0.33 3.47 3.31
N ALA A 74 -0.11 3.46 2.04
CA ALA A 74 0.50 2.65 0.99
C ALA A 74 2.01 2.89 0.83
N ALA A 75 2.44 4.15 0.99
CA ALA A 75 3.84 4.55 0.86
C ALA A 75 4.72 4.23 2.08
N ILE A 76 4.14 3.79 3.21
CA ILE A 76 4.90 3.49 4.44
C ILE A 76 4.59 2.14 5.09
N HIS A 77 3.57 1.41 4.64
CA HIS A 77 3.04 0.26 5.38
C HIS A 77 4.10 -0.81 5.69
N ASP A 78 5.05 -0.98 4.78
CA ASP A 78 6.11 -1.98 4.86
C ASP A 78 7.43 -1.42 5.41
N LEU A 79 7.46 -0.20 5.97
CA LEU A 79 8.70 0.48 6.36
C LEU A 79 9.52 -0.31 7.39
N GLY A 80 8.88 -1.13 8.22
CA GLY A 80 9.58 -2.00 9.17
C GLY A 80 10.51 -3.03 8.53
N LYS A 81 10.37 -3.30 7.22
CA LYS A 81 11.30 -4.17 6.46
C LYS A 81 12.70 -3.55 6.30
N VAL A 82 12.90 -2.31 6.72
CA VAL A 82 14.25 -1.77 6.96
C VAL A 82 14.94 -2.52 8.10
N GLU A 83 14.22 -2.80 9.18
CA GLU A 83 14.75 -3.53 10.35
C GLU A 83 14.69 -5.05 10.15
N HIS A 84 13.78 -5.52 9.30
CA HIS A 84 13.54 -6.93 8.95
C HIS A 84 13.69 -7.22 7.44
N PRO A 85 14.88 -7.01 6.85
CA PRO A 85 15.08 -7.13 5.41
C PRO A 85 14.86 -8.56 4.87
N GLU A 86 14.96 -9.58 5.71
CA GLU A 86 14.62 -10.98 5.37
C GLU A 86 13.17 -11.16 4.91
N GLU A 87 12.25 -10.30 5.37
CA GLU A 87 10.83 -10.34 5.02
C GLU A 87 10.52 -9.68 3.66
N LEU A 88 11.53 -9.15 2.96
CA LEU A 88 11.38 -8.65 1.58
C LEU A 88 11.31 -9.77 0.54
N SER A 89 11.77 -10.96 0.88
CA SER A 89 11.76 -12.14 0.00
C SER A 89 11.32 -13.42 0.70
N GLY A 90 11.35 -13.47 2.03
CA GLY A 90 10.83 -14.55 2.85
C GLY A 90 9.48 -14.24 3.50
N PRO A 91 8.85 -15.24 4.14
CA PRO A 91 7.70 -15.02 5.00
C PRO A 91 8.13 -14.27 6.27
N GLY A 92 7.19 -13.56 6.90
CA GLY A 92 7.43 -12.88 8.16
C GLY A 92 6.30 -11.93 8.52
N SER A 93 6.33 -11.46 9.76
CA SER A 93 5.37 -10.49 10.29
C SER A 93 5.97 -9.69 11.47
N ALA A 94 7.29 -9.48 11.47
CA ALA A 94 7.96 -8.63 12.44
C ALA A 94 7.97 -7.16 11.98
N HIS A 95 7.94 -6.92 10.66
CA HIS A 95 7.94 -5.57 10.09
C HIS A 95 6.74 -4.71 10.49
N GLU A 96 5.59 -5.29 10.83
CA GLU A 96 4.39 -4.53 11.17
C GLU A 96 4.60 -3.68 12.43
N GLU A 97 4.98 -4.32 13.54
CA GLU A 97 5.22 -3.63 14.81
C GLU A 97 6.51 -2.80 14.74
N ALA A 98 7.57 -3.34 14.12
CA ALA A 98 8.83 -2.60 13.95
C ALA A 98 8.61 -1.30 13.15
N GLY A 99 7.84 -1.38 12.06
CA GLY A 99 7.49 -0.25 11.21
C GLY A 99 6.66 0.79 11.94
N TYR A 100 5.67 0.36 12.74
CA TYR A 100 4.88 1.26 13.57
C TYR A 100 5.76 2.02 14.57
N GLN A 101 6.59 1.32 15.34
CA GLN A 101 7.49 1.94 16.31
C GLN A 101 8.51 2.87 15.65
N LEU A 102 9.00 2.50 14.46
CA LEU A 102 9.92 3.32 13.68
C LEU A 102 9.26 4.64 13.24
N LEU A 103 8.05 4.58 12.69
CA LEU A 103 7.29 5.76 12.29
C LEU A 103 7.06 6.73 13.46
N LEU A 104 6.69 6.21 14.63
CA LEU A 104 6.53 7.03 15.84
C LEU A 104 7.84 7.71 16.27
N ARG A 105 8.97 7.00 16.24
CA ARG A 105 10.30 7.58 16.57
C ARG A 105 10.68 8.72 15.64
N PHE A 106 10.22 8.69 14.39
CA PHE A 106 10.43 9.77 13.42
C PHE A 106 9.33 10.85 13.46
N GLY A 107 8.42 10.80 14.44
CA GLY A 107 7.41 11.83 14.65
C GLY A 107 6.17 11.72 13.77
N VAL A 108 5.97 10.59 13.10
CA VAL A 108 4.70 10.31 12.41
C VAL A 108 3.63 10.04 13.47
N PRO A 109 2.46 10.70 13.43
CA PRO A 109 1.42 10.52 14.43
C PRO A 109 0.83 9.10 14.36
N GLU A 110 0.36 8.58 15.49
CA GLU A 110 -0.18 7.21 15.61
C GLU A 110 -1.28 6.92 14.57
N GLU A 111 -2.14 7.90 14.30
CA GLU A 111 -3.22 7.80 13.32
C GLU A 111 -2.73 7.51 11.88
N ARG A 112 -1.49 7.88 11.55
CA ARG A 112 -0.84 7.62 10.26
C ARG A 112 0.08 6.41 10.37
N ALA A 113 0.80 6.26 11.49
CA ALA A 113 1.70 5.13 11.73
C ALA A 113 0.97 3.79 11.75
N ARG A 114 -0.31 3.76 12.17
CA ARG A 114 -1.12 2.54 12.26
C ARG A 114 -1.15 1.70 10.98
N PHE A 115 -1.01 2.33 9.80
CA PHE A 115 -0.99 1.61 8.52
C PHE A 115 0.14 0.59 8.43
N ALA A 116 1.22 0.74 9.18
CA ALA A 116 2.27 -0.27 9.27
C ALA A 116 1.77 -1.60 9.85
N VAL A 117 0.74 -1.57 10.69
CA VAL A 117 0.14 -2.76 11.32
C VAL A 117 -1.18 -3.15 10.65
N THR A 118 -2.06 -2.18 10.41
CA THR A 118 -3.43 -2.47 9.97
C THR A 118 -3.51 -3.06 8.57
N HIS A 119 -2.48 -2.86 7.73
CA HIS A 119 -2.43 -3.43 6.37
C HIS A 119 -2.40 -4.98 6.35
N ALA A 120 -1.96 -5.61 7.45
CA ALA A 120 -1.92 -7.06 7.63
C ALA A 120 -2.94 -7.57 8.67
N ALA A 121 -3.57 -6.66 9.42
CA ALA A 121 -4.49 -6.95 10.51
C ALA A 121 -5.87 -6.31 10.30
N TRP A 122 -6.49 -6.50 9.13
CA TRP A 122 -7.75 -5.86 8.73
C TRP A 122 -8.99 -6.28 9.54
N HIS A 123 -8.90 -7.31 10.39
CA HIS A 123 -9.94 -7.66 11.37
C HIS A 123 -9.76 -7.02 12.74
N ALA A 124 -8.66 -6.28 12.95
CA ALA A 124 -8.39 -5.66 14.23
C ALA A 124 -9.48 -4.61 14.58
N PRO A 125 -9.81 -4.45 15.87
CA PRO A 125 -10.72 -3.40 16.29
C PRO A 125 -10.22 -2.02 15.84
N GLY A 126 -11.13 -1.18 15.35
CA GLY A 126 -10.82 0.20 14.95
C GLY A 126 -10.29 0.38 13.52
N VAL A 127 -10.14 -0.70 12.74
CA VAL A 127 -9.84 -0.64 11.30
C VAL A 127 -10.88 0.21 10.57
N GLN A 128 -10.40 1.18 9.79
CA GLN A 128 -11.24 2.07 8.98
C GLN A 128 -11.19 1.68 7.50
N LEU A 129 -12.04 2.31 6.70
CA LEU A 129 -12.07 2.05 5.26
C LEU A 129 -10.71 2.34 4.62
N GLU A 130 -10.02 3.38 5.06
CA GLU A 130 -8.68 3.73 4.57
C GLU A 130 -7.67 2.60 4.81
N ASP A 131 -7.72 1.93 5.96
CA ASP A 131 -6.86 0.79 6.30
C ASP A 131 -7.14 -0.42 5.38
N LEU A 132 -8.41 -0.65 5.07
CA LEU A 132 -8.81 -1.69 4.11
C LEU A 132 -8.35 -1.36 2.68
N LEU A 133 -8.41 -0.08 2.27
CA LEU A 133 -7.95 0.35 0.95
C LEU A 133 -6.42 0.25 0.81
N VAL A 134 -5.66 0.51 1.87
CA VAL A 134 -4.21 0.25 1.91
C VAL A 134 -3.95 -1.25 1.77
N SER A 135 -4.65 -2.08 2.54
CA SER A 135 -4.56 -3.54 2.45
C SER A 135 -4.88 -4.03 1.04
N LEU A 136 -5.94 -3.53 0.40
CA LEU A 136 -6.32 -3.91 -0.96
C LEU A 136 -5.23 -3.55 -1.96
N ALA A 137 -4.65 -2.35 -1.86
CA ALA A 137 -3.55 -1.94 -2.72
C ALA A 137 -2.33 -2.87 -2.57
N ASP A 138 -1.96 -3.24 -1.34
CA ASP A 138 -0.87 -4.18 -1.06
C ASP A 138 -1.16 -5.62 -1.55
N LYS A 139 -2.42 -6.05 -1.66
CA LYS A 139 -2.71 -7.36 -2.26
C LYS A 139 -2.76 -7.28 -3.78
N VAL A 140 -3.50 -6.32 -4.34
CA VAL A 140 -3.81 -6.28 -5.77
C VAL A 140 -2.65 -5.81 -6.64
N TRP A 141 -1.62 -5.15 -6.10
CA TRP A 141 -0.48 -4.72 -6.93
C TRP A 141 0.21 -5.88 -7.64
N LYS A 142 0.25 -7.05 -6.99
CA LYS A 142 0.75 -8.32 -7.54
C LYS A 142 -0.37 -9.25 -8.01
N GLY A 143 -1.57 -8.72 -8.24
CA GLY A 143 -2.73 -9.47 -8.72
C GLY A 143 -3.36 -10.39 -7.67
N LYS A 144 -2.96 -10.30 -6.39
CA LYS A 144 -3.54 -11.15 -5.35
C LYS A 144 -4.92 -10.63 -4.96
N ARG A 145 -5.92 -11.49 -5.10
CA ARG A 145 -7.30 -11.30 -4.60
C ARG A 145 -7.44 -11.95 -3.23
N VAL A 146 -8.15 -11.31 -2.31
CA VAL A 146 -8.34 -11.79 -0.94
C VAL A 146 -9.80 -11.60 -0.56
N THR A 147 -10.59 -12.66 -0.73
CA THR A 147 -12.05 -12.64 -0.51
C THR A 147 -12.44 -12.05 0.84
N ASP A 148 -11.79 -12.49 1.92
CA ASP A 148 -12.05 -12.01 3.28
C ASP A 148 -11.88 -10.48 3.43
N LEU A 149 -10.81 -9.91 2.85
CA LEU A 149 -10.57 -8.47 2.85
C LEU A 149 -11.56 -7.72 1.95
N GLU A 150 -11.85 -8.28 0.78
CA GLU A 150 -12.77 -7.68 -0.19
C GLU A 150 -14.20 -7.64 0.36
N GLU A 151 -14.63 -8.69 1.07
CA GLU A 151 -15.94 -8.75 1.72
C GLU A 151 -16.13 -7.66 2.78
N LEU A 152 -15.09 -7.34 3.56
CA LEU A 152 -15.11 -6.24 4.53
C LEU A 152 -15.33 -4.87 3.85
N VAL A 153 -14.71 -4.66 2.69
CA VAL A 153 -14.89 -3.42 1.92
C VAL A 153 -16.30 -3.37 1.32
N VAL A 154 -16.80 -4.49 0.79
CA VAL A 154 -18.16 -4.61 0.27
C VAL A 154 -19.20 -4.34 1.36
N ASP A 155 -19.02 -4.85 2.58
CA ASP A 155 -19.89 -4.55 3.71
C ASP A 155 -19.88 -3.05 4.04
N ARG A 156 -18.70 -2.45 4.16
CA ARG A 156 -18.56 -1.02 4.44
C ARG A 156 -19.24 -0.16 3.38
N LEU A 157 -19.10 -0.54 2.11
CA LEU A 157 -19.74 0.13 0.99
C LEU A 157 -21.26 0.02 1.06
N ALA A 158 -21.80 -1.18 1.29
CA ALA A 158 -23.24 -1.40 1.42
C ALA A 158 -23.82 -0.60 2.58
N ASP A 159 -23.15 -0.58 3.73
CA ASP A 159 -23.59 0.16 4.92
C ASP A 159 -23.60 1.68 4.70
N ILE A 160 -22.57 2.23 4.05
CA ILE A 160 -22.45 3.68 3.83
C ILE A 160 -23.42 4.17 2.75
N THR A 161 -23.56 3.42 1.66
CA THR A 161 -24.32 3.86 0.49
C THR A 161 -25.78 3.43 0.51
N GLY A 162 -26.12 2.42 1.32
CA GLY A 162 -27.42 1.75 1.29
C GLY A 162 -27.63 0.85 0.06
N GLN A 163 -26.59 0.65 -0.76
CA GLN A 163 -26.69 -0.20 -1.95
C GLN A 163 -26.70 -1.69 -1.58
N PRO A 164 -27.31 -2.56 -2.40
CA PRO A 164 -27.22 -3.99 -2.19
C PRO A 164 -25.76 -4.49 -2.25
N ARG A 165 -25.38 -5.42 -1.35
CA ARG A 165 -24.03 -6.02 -1.31
C ARG A 165 -23.54 -6.51 -2.68
N TRP A 166 -24.41 -7.12 -3.48
CA TRP A 166 -24.02 -7.65 -4.80
C TRP A 166 -23.60 -6.56 -5.78
N GLN A 167 -24.20 -5.37 -5.70
CA GLN A 167 -23.83 -4.24 -6.55
C GLN A 167 -22.48 -3.68 -6.12
N ALA A 168 -22.29 -3.45 -4.81
CA ALA A 168 -21.02 -3.04 -4.23
C ALA A 168 -19.88 -4.02 -4.59
N PHE A 169 -20.17 -5.32 -4.59
CA PHE A 169 -19.22 -6.36 -4.99
C PHE A 169 -18.83 -6.25 -6.46
N LEU A 170 -19.80 -6.15 -7.39
CA LEU A 170 -19.50 -6.05 -8.82
C LEU A 170 -18.66 -4.82 -9.12
N ASP A 171 -19.03 -3.67 -8.54
CA ASP A 171 -18.31 -2.41 -8.76
C ASP A 171 -16.87 -2.48 -8.20
N LEU A 172 -16.67 -3.12 -7.03
CA LEU A 172 -15.33 -3.34 -6.48
C LEU A 172 -14.53 -4.36 -7.30
N ASP A 173 -15.16 -5.45 -7.74
CA ASP A 173 -14.52 -6.52 -8.51
C ASP A 173 -13.97 -5.99 -9.83
N ASP A 174 -14.75 -5.19 -10.56
CA ASP A 174 -14.31 -4.55 -11.81
C ASP A 174 -13.06 -3.68 -11.59
N VAL A 175 -13.03 -2.90 -10.50
CA VAL A 175 -11.86 -2.08 -10.13
C VAL A 175 -10.65 -2.95 -9.84
N LEU A 176 -10.81 -3.99 -9.01
CA LEU A 176 -9.70 -4.86 -8.62
C LEU A 176 -9.20 -5.72 -9.79
N ALA A 177 -10.08 -6.18 -10.66
CA ALA A 177 -9.72 -6.93 -11.87
C ALA A 177 -8.88 -6.07 -12.84
N ALA A 178 -9.28 -4.81 -13.06
CA ALA A 178 -8.52 -3.88 -13.88
C ALA A 178 -7.12 -3.61 -13.30
N LEU A 179 -7.01 -3.44 -11.98
CA LEU A 179 -5.72 -3.25 -11.32
C LEU A 179 -4.83 -4.49 -11.38
N ALA A 180 -5.42 -5.68 -11.22
CA ALA A 180 -4.70 -6.95 -11.23
C ALA A 180 -4.11 -7.30 -12.62
N ALA A 181 -4.71 -6.78 -13.71
CA ALA A 181 -4.25 -7.06 -15.08
C ALA A 181 -2.78 -6.67 -15.34
N ASP A 182 -2.27 -5.65 -14.65
CA ASP A 182 -0.88 -5.16 -14.78
C ASP A 182 0.11 -5.79 -13.78
N ALA A 183 -0.31 -6.79 -13.00
CA ALA A 183 0.49 -7.39 -11.93
C ALA A 183 1.86 -7.92 -12.39
N ASP A 184 1.90 -8.65 -13.51
CA ASP A 184 3.14 -9.25 -14.03
C ASP A 184 4.21 -8.19 -14.32
N ARG A 185 3.78 -7.03 -14.83
CA ARG A 185 4.66 -5.91 -15.13
C ARG A 185 5.23 -5.29 -13.86
N ARG A 186 4.40 -5.10 -12.83
CA ARG A 186 4.83 -4.56 -11.53
C ARG A 186 5.81 -5.51 -10.84
N LEU A 187 5.57 -6.82 -10.93
CA LEU A 187 6.46 -7.86 -10.42
C LEU A 187 7.83 -7.83 -11.13
N ALA A 188 7.83 -7.68 -12.46
CA ALA A 188 9.06 -7.53 -13.23
C ALA A 188 9.87 -6.30 -12.80
N PHE A 189 9.22 -5.13 -12.67
CA PHE A 189 9.86 -3.90 -12.18
C PHE A 189 10.46 -4.09 -10.78
N GLN A 190 9.72 -4.66 -9.83
CA GLN A 190 10.24 -4.91 -8.49
C GLN A 190 11.48 -5.83 -8.50
N ALA A 191 11.48 -6.83 -9.39
CA ALA A 191 12.56 -7.81 -9.50
C ALA A 191 13.91 -7.21 -9.94
N GLU A 192 13.93 -6.01 -10.52
CA GLU A 192 15.14 -5.30 -10.94
C GLU A 192 15.92 -4.65 -9.76
N HIS A 193 15.27 -4.43 -8.61
CA HIS A 193 15.86 -3.66 -7.50
C HIS A 193 16.31 -4.54 -6.34
N PRO A 194 17.58 -4.73 -6.00
CA PRO A 194 18.02 -5.77 -5.06
C PRO A 194 17.48 -5.60 -3.62
N VAL A 195 17.43 -6.71 -2.87
CA VAL A 195 17.04 -6.75 -1.43
C VAL A 195 18.11 -6.12 -0.52
N HIS A 196 19.35 -6.00 -1.01
CA HIS A 196 20.44 -5.31 -0.34
C HIS A 196 20.99 -4.22 -1.27
N GLY A 197 21.41 -3.09 -0.72
CA GLY A 197 21.87 -1.91 -1.45
C GLY A 197 23.25 -1.44 -1.03
#